data_AF-A0A4Q2X9X2-F1
#
_entry.id   AF-A0A4Q2X9X2-F1
#
_cell.length_a   1.000
_cell.length_b   1.000
_cell.length_c   1.000
_cell.angle_alpha   90.00
_cell.angle_beta   90.00
_cell.angle_gamma   90.00
#
_symmetry.space_group_name_H-M   'P 1'
#
loop_
_entity.id
_entity.type
_entity.pdbx_description
1 polymer ?
#
loop_
_entity_poly.entity_id
_entity_poly.type
_entity_poly.pdbx_seq_one_letter_code
_entity_poly.pdbx_strand_id
1 'polypeptide(L)'
;MTRGNNPATDELVSKARHYWKIKGGRFTPARETVCRIVATKESAFDVEALWDEAQAVDRRISISALYRIVADLLEANLIREIHNSGGRRTFVTTSFASADAAHLRCRNCGKIVPVRDPHLDEVIKAVAGDHGFKTERLFLHVQAECRSCGISVP
;
A
#
# COMPACT_ATOMS: atom_id res chain seq x y z
N MET A 1 18.06 19.10 4.60
CA MET A 1 17.30 18.75 3.39
C MET A 1 17.95 17.55 2.71
N THR A 2 17.81 16.36 3.30
CA THR A 2 18.33 15.13 2.72
C THR A 2 17.35 14.61 1.68
N ARG A 3 17.67 14.83 0.39
CA ARG A 3 17.15 14.01 -0.72
C ARG A 3 17.75 12.61 -0.57
N GLY A 4 17.26 11.84 0.39
CA GLY A 4 17.56 10.42 0.48
C GLY A 4 16.69 9.70 -0.54
N ASN A 5 17.30 9.13 -1.57
CA ASN A 5 16.63 8.21 -2.49
C ASN A 5 16.05 7.05 -1.66
N ASN A 6 14.72 7.01 -1.52
CA ASN A 6 14.04 5.88 -0.92
C ASN A 6 13.86 4.81 -2.00
N PRO A 7 14.50 3.63 -1.90
CA PRO A 7 14.41 2.58 -2.92
C PRO A 7 12.96 2.14 -3.19
N ALA A 8 12.07 2.24 -2.19
CA ALA A 8 10.65 1.95 -2.36
C ALA A 8 9.93 2.98 -3.27
N THR A 9 10.36 4.24 -3.25
CA THR A 9 9.85 5.28 -4.16
C THR A 9 10.21 4.99 -5.61
N ASP A 10 11.47 4.63 -5.86
CA ASP A 10 11.95 4.36 -7.21
C ASP A 10 11.30 3.09 -7.80
N GLU A 11 11.04 2.08 -6.97
CA GLU A 11 10.35 0.86 -7.40
C GLU A 11 8.91 1.13 -7.85
N LEU A 12 8.11 1.83 -7.03
CA LEU A 12 6.71 2.14 -7.40
C LEU A 12 6.64 2.98 -8.67
N VAL A 13 7.48 4.03 -8.77
CA VAL A 13 7.54 4.91 -9.94
C VAL A 13 7.95 4.11 -11.18
N SER A 14 8.91 3.19 -11.08
CA SER A 14 9.35 2.34 -12.18
C SER A 14 8.23 1.42 -12.67
N LYS A 15 7.54 0.73 -11.76
CA LYS A 15 6.40 -0.15 -12.11
C LYS A 15 5.25 0.63 -12.75
N ALA A 16 4.93 1.80 -12.21
CA ALA A 16 3.86 2.65 -12.75
C ALA A 16 4.21 3.13 -14.17
N ARG A 17 5.45 3.59 -14.38
CA ARG A 17 5.95 3.98 -15.71
C ARG A 17 5.85 2.84 -16.72
N HIS A 18 6.20 1.62 -16.31
CA HIS A 18 6.07 0.43 -17.16
C HIS A 18 4.61 0.14 -17.51
N TYR A 19 3.70 0.20 -16.53
CA TYR A 19 2.26 0.02 -16.75
C TYR A 19 1.69 0.99 -17.79
N TRP A 20 1.96 2.30 -17.66
CA TRP A 20 1.46 3.27 -18.64
C TRP A 20 2.06 3.11 -20.03
N LYS A 21 3.32 2.66 -20.12
CA LYS A 21 3.95 2.33 -21.41
C LYS A 21 3.21 1.19 -22.11
N ILE A 22 2.84 0.13 -21.38
CA ILE A 22 2.06 -1.01 -21.92
C ILE A 22 0.66 -0.57 -22.34
N LYS A 23 0.00 0.31 -21.58
CA LYS A 23 -1.33 0.85 -21.90
C LYS A 23 -1.33 1.83 -23.09
N GLY A 24 -0.20 2.07 -23.75
CA GLY A 24 -0.05 3.05 -24.83
C GLY A 24 -0.14 4.51 -24.37
N GLY A 25 -0.02 4.76 -23.07
CA GLY A 25 -0.09 6.08 -22.47
C GLY A 25 1.27 6.74 -22.25
N ARG A 26 1.27 8.04 -21.96
CA ARG A 26 2.49 8.79 -21.61
C ARG A 26 2.70 8.86 -20.10
N PHE A 27 3.94 8.72 -19.64
CA PHE A 27 4.28 9.00 -18.24
C PHE A 27 4.47 10.51 -18.04
N THR A 28 3.38 11.22 -17.72
CA THR A 28 3.35 12.68 -17.60
C THR A 28 3.90 13.16 -16.25
N PRO A 29 4.29 14.45 -16.12
CA PRO A 29 4.70 15.02 -14.84
C PRO A 29 3.66 14.83 -13.73
N ALA A 30 2.37 14.99 -14.04
CA ALA A 30 1.28 14.74 -13.08
C ALA A 30 1.27 13.29 -12.57
N ARG A 31 1.46 12.30 -13.46
CA ARG A 31 1.57 10.88 -13.09
C ARG A 31 2.76 10.64 -12.18
N GLU A 32 3.92 11.21 -12.52
CA GLU A 32 5.13 11.09 -11.71
C GLU A 32 4.96 11.69 -10.31
N THR A 33 4.44 12.91 -10.21
CA THR A 33 4.20 13.61 -8.94
C THR A 33 3.31 12.76 -8.03
N VAL A 34 2.17 12.29 -8.53
CA VAL A 34 1.24 11.47 -7.73
C VAL A 34 1.89 10.14 -7.33
N CYS A 35 2.61 9.46 -8.22
CA CYS A 35 3.30 8.23 -7.88
C CYS A 35 4.33 8.43 -6.77
N ARG A 36 5.10 9.53 -6.80
CA ARG A 36 6.08 9.83 -5.76
C ARG A 36 5.43 10.08 -4.41
N ILE A 37 4.33 10.84 -4.36
CA ILE A 37 3.56 11.08 -3.13
C ILE A 37 2.98 9.77 -2.59
N VAL A 38 2.38 8.94 -3.46
CA VAL A 38 1.82 7.64 -3.07
C VAL A 38 2.93 6.73 -2.51
N ALA A 39 4.12 6.75 -3.09
CA ALA A 39 5.21 5.88 -2.64
C ALA A 39 5.82 6.26 -1.29
N THR A 40 5.55 7.47 -0.78
CA THR A 40 5.95 7.87 0.58
C THR A 40 4.90 7.53 1.63
N LYS A 41 3.77 6.91 1.25
CA LYS A 41 2.70 6.56 2.18
C LYS A 41 3.03 5.30 2.96
N GLU A 42 3.14 5.45 4.28
CA GLU A 42 3.36 4.36 5.24
C GLU A 42 2.09 3.96 6.01
N SER A 43 0.93 4.49 5.60
CA SER A 43 -0.37 4.17 6.19
C SER A 43 -1.48 4.39 5.16
N ALA A 44 -2.70 4.03 5.53
CA ALA A 44 -3.86 4.25 4.68
C ALA A 44 -4.11 5.75 4.43
N PHE A 45 -4.50 6.11 3.21
CA PHE A 45 -4.82 7.47 2.79
C PHE A 45 -6.11 7.49 1.98
N ASP A 46 -6.84 8.61 1.99
CA ASP A 46 -7.96 8.86 1.09
C ASP A 46 -7.57 9.79 -0.06
N VAL A 47 -8.51 10.00 -0.99
CA VAL A 47 -8.28 10.87 -2.16
C VAL A 47 -8.16 12.34 -1.76
N GLU A 48 -8.85 12.77 -0.69
CA GLU A 48 -8.82 14.15 -0.20
C GLU A 48 -7.41 14.51 0.30
N ALA A 49 -6.84 13.68 1.18
CA ALA A 49 -5.48 13.87 1.67
C ALA A 49 -4.45 13.80 0.53
N LEU A 50 -4.62 12.86 -0.42
CA LEU A 50 -3.75 12.77 -1.58
C LEU A 50 -3.86 14.00 -2.49
N TRP A 51 -5.06 14.57 -2.62
CA TRP A 51 -5.31 15.78 -3.40
C TRP A 51 -4.62 17.00 -2.80
N ASP A 52 -4.73 17.20 -1.49
CA ASP A 52 -4.09 18.33 -0.81
C ASP A 52 -2.56 18.29 -0.99
N GLU A 53 -1.95 17.11 -0.84
CA GLU A 53 -0.52 16.92 -1.07
C GLU A 53 -0.11 17.10 -2.55
N ALA A 54 -0.92 16.59 -3.48
CA ALA A 54 -0.66 16.77 -4.91
C ALA A 54 -0.69 18.25 -5.30
N GLN A 55 -1.66 19.02 -4.78
CA GLN A 55 -1.80 20.45 -5.03
C GLN A 55 -0.69 21.28 -4.40
N ALA A 56 -0.15 20.85 -3.25
CA ALA A 56 1.00 21.48 -2.65
C ALA A 56 2.28 21.35 -3.51
N VAL A 57 2.37 20.30 -4.32
CA VAL A 57 3.53 20.03 -5.20
C VAL A 57 3.34 20.56 -6.62
N ASP A 58 2.18 20.33 -7.25
CA ASP A 58 1.88 20.78 -8.61
C ASP A 58 0.41 21.17 -8.76
N ARG A 59 0.14 22.49 -8.69
CA ARG A 59 -1.21 23.08 -8.78
C ARG A 59 -1.91 22.88 -10.13
N ARG A 60 -1.22 22.35 -11.15
CA ARG A 60 -1.80 22.07 -12.48
C ARG A 60 -2.51 20.73 -12.53
N ILE A 61 -2.32 19.87 -11.54
CA ILE A 61 -3.00 18.59 -11.46
C ILE A 61 -4.49 18.87 -11.17
N SER A 62 -5.39 18.40 -12.03
CA SER A 62 -6.82 18.51 -11.77
C SER A 62 -7.31 17.32 -10.93
N ILE A 63 -8.40 17.51 -10.18
CA ILE A 63 -8.99 16.44 -9.37
C ILE A 63 -9.39 15.24 -10.26
N SER A 64 -9.93 15.48 -11.45
CA SER A 64 -10.24 14.43 -12.42
C SER A 64 -9.01 13.66 -12.90
N ALA A 65 -7.86 14.35 -13.05
CA ALA A 65 -6.61 13.68 -13.37
C ALA A 65 -6.12 12.82 -12.20
N LEU A 66 -6.24 13.31 -10.95
CA LEU A 66 -5.90 12.53 -9.77
C LEU A 66 -6.71 11.23 -9.69
N TYR A 67 -8.03 11.30 -9.84
CA TYR A 67 -8.89 10.11 -9.84
C TYR A 67 -8.52 9.10 -10.93
N ARG A 68 -8.18 9.56 -12.14
CA ARG A 68 -7.70 8.65 -13.21
C ARG A 68 -6.37 7.99 -12.85
N ILE A 69 -5.46 8.74 -12.24
CA ILE A 69 -4.17 8.19 -11.79
C ILE A 69 -4.39 7.15 -10.68
N VAL A 70 -5.24 7.44 -9.70
CA VAL A 70 -5.60 6.49 -8.63
C VAL A 70 -6.22 5.22 -9.22
N ALA A 71 -7.13 5.34 -10.19
CA ALA A 71 -7.70 4.19 -10.88
C ALA A 71 -6.64 3.36 -11.63
N ASP A 72 -5.75 4.01 -12.37
CA ASP A 72 -4.63 3.34 -13.04
C ASP A 72 -3.70 2.63 -12.03
N LEU A 73 -3.43 3.22 -10.86
CA LEU A 73 -2.60 2.60 -9.82
C LEU A 73 -3.27 1.40 -9.15
N LEU A 74 -4.61 1.41 -9.01
CA LEU A 74 -5.38 0.23 -8.57
C LEU A 74 -5.30 -0.89 -9.61
N GLU A 75 -5.52 -0.57 -10.88
CA GLU A 75 -5.47 -1.52 -12.00
C GLU A 75 -4.06 -2.14 -12.14
N ALA A 76 -3.02 -1.34 -11.92
CA ALA A 76 -1.63 -1.79 -11.91
C ALA A 76 -1.24 -2.58 -10.64
N ASN A 77 -2.17 -2.78 -9.70
CA ASN A 77 -1.93 -3.40 -8.40
C ASN A 77 -0.78 -2.73 -7.61
N LEU A 78 -0.65 -1.40 -7.73
CA LEU A 78 0.35 -0.60 -6.99
C LEU A 78 -0.21 0.01 -5.70
N ILE A 79 -1.52 0.13 -5.63
CA ILE A 79 -2.28 0.43 -4.41
C ILE A 79 -3.45 -0.55 -4.29
N ARG A 80 -3.97 -0.71 -3.08
CA ARG A 80 -5.17 -1.49 -2.79
C ARG A 80 -6.18 -0.68 -2.01
N GLU A 81 -7.45 -0.85 -2.33
CA GLU A 81 -8.55 -0.28 -1.57
C GLU A 81 -8.81 -1.10 -0.30
N ILE A 82 -8.97 -0.41 0.83
CA ILE A 82 -9.38 -1.00 2.10
C ILE A 82 -10.74 -0.41 2.50
N HIS A 83 -11.61 -1.29 2.99
CA HIS A 83 -12.95 -0.95 3.41
C HIS A 83 -12.94 -0.64 4.91
N ASN A 84 -13.30 0.59 5.23
CA ASN A 84 -13.42 1.09 6.60
C ASN A 84 -14.90 1.23 6.92
N SER A 85 -15.28 1.06 8.17
CA SER A 85 -16.68 1.19 8.64
C SER A 85 -17.29 2.58 8.40
N GLY A 86 -16.48 3.58 8.04
CA GLY A 86 -16.90 4.97 7.79
C GLY A 86 -17.29 5.31 6.34
N GLY A 87 -17.40 4.35 5.43
CA GLY A 87 -17.90 4.57 4.05
C GLY A 87 -16.99 5.37 3.11
N ARG A 88 -15.84 5.86 3.59
CA ARG A 88 -14.81 6.52 2.77
C ARG A 88 -13.91 5.49 2.09
N ARG A 89 -13.62 5.71 0.81
CA ARG A 89 -12.64 4.93 0.06
C ARG A 89 -11.25 5.30 0.52
N THR A 90 -10.54 4.34 1.10
CA THR A 90 -9.15 4.52 1.54
C THR A 90 -8.27 3.50 0.86
N PHE A 91 -7.01 3.88 0.65
CA PHE A 91 -6.04 3.12 -0.11
C PHE A 91 -4.77 2.91 0.71
N VAL A 92 -4.09 1.81 0.44
CA VAL A 92 -2.76 1.51 0.94
C VAL A 92 -1.85 1.17 -0.23
N THR A 93 -0.56 1.45 -0.14
CA THR A 93 0.38 0.98 -1.16
C THR A 93 0.41 -0.54 -1.16
N THR A 94 0.49 -1.13 -2.36
CA THR A 94 0.61 -2.58 -2.45
C THR A 94 1.89 -3.03 -1.80
N SER A 95 3.01 -2.31 -1.86
CA SER A 95 4.21 -2.66 -1.09
C SER A 95 3.96 -2.69 0.42
N PHE A 96 3.23 -1.72 0.98
CA PHE A 96 2.82 -1.76 2.39
C PHE A 96 1.92 -2.95 2.71
N ALA A 97 1.10 -3.38 1.75
CA ALA A 97 0.18 -4.50 1.93
C ALA A 97 0.73 -5.87 1.46
N SER A 98 1.80 -5.91 0.64
CA SER A 98 2.33 -7.07 -0.12
C SER A 98 3.79 -7.34 0.17
N ALA A 99 4.50 -6.55 0.95
CA ALA A 99 5.83 -6.96 1.37
C ALA A 99 5.66 -8.06 2.40
N ASP A 100 5.54 -9.33 1.96
CA ASP A 100 6.00 -10.57 2.60
C ASP A 100 5.90 -10.67 4.13
N ALA A 101 4.98 -9.93 4.74
CA ALA A 101 4.88 -9.73 6.16
C ALA A 101 3.50 -10.15 6.56
N ALA A 102 3.47 -11.02 7.56
CA ALA A 102 2.30 -11.24 8.37
C ALA A 102 1.66 -9.90 8.75
N HIS A 103 0.34 -9.79 8.76
CA HIS A 103 -0.32 -8.58 9.26
C HIS A 103 -1.49 -8.91 10.17
N LEU A 104 -1.66 -8.07 11.20
CA LEU A 104 -2.84 -8.07 12.04
C LEU A 104 -3.85 -7.09 11.45
N ARG A 105 -5.09 -7.53 11.26
CA ARG A 105 -6.22 -6.68 10.89
C ARG A 105 -7.24 -6.65 12.02
N CYS A 106 -7.54 -5.46 12.54
CA CYS A 106 -8.62 -5.28 13.50
C CYS A 106 -9.97 -5.56 12.82
N ARG A 107 -10.76 -6.49 13.37
CA ARG A 107 -12.10 -6.80 12.86
C ARG A 107 -13.08 -5.64 13.01
N ASN A 108 -12.87 -4.76 13.99
CA ASN A 108 -13.83 -3.70 14.32
C ASN A 108 -13.55 -2.38 13.56
N CYS A 109 -12.31 -1.88 13.60
CA CYS A 109 -11.95 -0.60 12.95
C CYS A 109 -11.13 -0.76 11.65
N GLY A 110 -10.76 -1.98 11.28
CA GLY A 110 -9.98 -2.23 10.06
C GLY A 110 -8.50 -1.85 10.15
N LYS A 111 -8.01 -1.35 11.30
CA LYS A 111 -6.58 -1.02 11.51
C LYS A 111 -5.70 -2.21 11.12
N ILE A 112 -4.71 -1.96 10.28
CA ILE A 112 -3.71 -2.94 9.84
C ILE A 112 -2.39 -2.63 10.54
N VAL A 113 -1.75 -3.66 11.09
CA VAL A 113 -0.41 -3.57 11.69
C VAL A 113 0.46 -4.66 11.07
N PRO A 114 1.63 -4.32 10.49
CA PRO A 114 2.57 -5.31 10.02
C PRO A 114 3.16 -6.09 11.20
N VAL A 115 3.30 -7.39 11.05
CA VAL A 115 3.98 -8.31 11.96
C VAL A 115 5.32 -8.64 11.34
N ARG A 116 6.39 -8.43 12.11
CA ARG A 116 7.76 -8.79 11.72
C ARG A 116 8.31 -9.69 12.81
N ASP A 117 8.27 -11.00 12.56
CA ASP A 117 8.85 -12.00 13.44
C ASP A 117 9.65 -13.01 12.60
N PRO A 118 10.99 -13.03 12.71
CA PRO A 118 11.82 -13.95 11.94
C PRO A 118 11.56 -15.42 12.29
N HIS A 119 11.08 -15.73 13.48
CA HIS A 119 10.78 -17.12 13.89
C HIS A 119 9.58 -17.69 13.13
N LEU A 120 8.65 -16.85 12.71
CA LEU A 120 7.47 -17.28 11.98
C LEU A 120 7.85 -17.87 10.60
N ASP A 121 8.80 -17.24 9.92
CA ASP A 121 9.35 -17.73 8.65
C ASP A 121 10.08 -19.06 8.83
N GLU A 122 10.86 -19.20 9.90
CA GLU A 122 11.62 -20.41 10.22
C GLU A 122 10.68 -21.60 10.45
N VAL A 123 9.65 -21.41 11.28
CA VAL A 123 8.66 -22.46 11.60
C VAL A 123 7.93 -22.91 10.35
N ILE A 124 7.45 -21.98 9.52
CA ILE A 124 6.71 -22.33 8.31
C ILE A 124 7.61 -23.03 7.28
N LYS A 125 8.86 -22.58 7.10
CA LYS A 125 9.82 -23.23 6.20
C LYS A 125 10.16 -24.64 6.67
N ALA A 126 10.32 -24.86 7.98
CA ALA A 126 10.57 -26.18 8.55
C ALA A 126 9.39 -27.13 8.28
N VAL A 127 8.17 -26.72 8.62
CA VAL A 127 6.96 -27.53 8.37
C VAL A 127 6.79 -27.82 6.87
N ALA A 128 7.00 -26.83 6.01
CA ALA A 128 6.95 -27.04 4.56
C ALA A 128 8.00 -28.08 4.09
N GLY A 129 9.22 -27.99 4.61
CA GLY A 129 10.31 -28.93 4.34
C GLY A 129 9.99 -30.36 4.76
N ASP A 130 9.40 -30.55 5.94
CA ASP A 130 8.97 -31.87 6.45
C ASP A 130 7.92 -32.52 5.54
N HIS A 131 7.11 -31.71 4.84
CA HIS A 131 6.13 -32.16 3.86
C HIS A 131 6.69 -32.20 2.42
N GLY A 132 7.99 -31.98 2.22
CA GLY A 132 8.64 -32.06 0.91
C GLY A 132 8.45 -30.81 0.02
N PHE A 133 8.01 -29.69 0.59
CA PHE A 133 7.83 -28.44 -0.15
C PHE A 133 9.01 -27.48 0.03
N LYS A 134 9.33 -26.73 -1.04
CA LYS A 134 10.22 -25.57 -0.99
C LYS A 134 9.37 -24.30 -0.97
N THR A 135 9.50 -23.49 0.08
CA THR A 135 8.70 -22.28 0.23
C THR A 135 9.18 -21.19 -0.72
N GLU A 136 8.31 -20.68 -1.59
CA GLU A 136 8.61 -19.54 -2.49
C GLU A 136 8.11 -18.20 -1.92
N ARG A 137 6.93 -18.20 -1.28
CA ARG A 137 6.34 -17.03 -0.61
C ARG A 137 5.51 -17.47 0.60
N LEU A 138 5.47 -16.62 1.62
CA LEU A 138 4.61 -16.77 2.80
C LEU A 138 3.66 -15.58 2.89
N PHE A 139 2.37 -15.87 3.09
CA PHE A 139 1.35 -14.86 3.38
C PHE A 139 0.61 -15.26 4.66
N LEU A 140 0.66 -14.41 5.69
CA LEU A 140 -0.09 -14.62 6.93
C LEU A 140 -1.05 -13.46 7.18
N HIS A 141 -2.35 -13.77 7.23
CA HIS A 141 -3.41 -12.82 7.52
C HIS A 141 -4.04 -13.15 8.88
N VAL A 142 -3.84 -12.29 9.89
CA VAL A 142 -4.43 -12.48 11.22
C VAL A 142 -5.57 -11.51 11.44
N GLN A 143 -6.74 -12.03 11.83
CA GLN A 143 -7.87 -11.21 12.28
C GLN A 143 -7.85 -11.08 13.79
N ALA A 144 -7.78 -9.85 14.30
CA ALA A 144 -7.64 -9.55 15.72
C ALA A 144 -8.55 -8.39 16.15
N GLU A 145 -8.51 -8.01 17.42
CA GLU A 145 -9.07 -6.77 17.94
C GLU A 145 -7.93 -5.85 18.40
N CYS A 146 -7.93 -4.59 17.97
CA CYS A 146 -6.88 -3.65 18.39
C CYS A 146 -7.19 -3.06 19.76
N ARG A 147 -6.14 -2.64 20.48
CA ARG A 147 -6.27 -1.99 21.80
C ARG A 147 -7.29 -0.84 21.80
N SER A 148 -7.35 -0.05 20.72
CA SER A 148 -8.28 1.06 20.59
C SER A 148 -9.76 0.64 20.55
N CYS A 149 -10.05 -0.57 20.07
CA CYS A 149 -11.40 -1.14 20.05
C CYS A 149 -11.70 -1.96 21.32
N GLY A 150 -10.68 -2.61 21.88
CA GLY A 150 -10.80 -3.39 23.12
C GLY A 150 -10.91 -2.55 24.39
N ILE A 151 -10.64 -1.24 24.31
CA ILE A 151 -11.09 -0.29 25.34
C ILE A 151 -12.56 0.00 25.06
N SER A 152 -13.43 -0.94 25.40
CA SER A 152 -14.76 -0.57 25.84
C SER A 152 -14.54 0.17 27.16
N VAL A 153 -14.79 1.47 27.15
CA VAL A 153 -14.87 2.30 28.34
C VAL A 153 -15.86 1.61 29.30
N PRO A 154 -15.48 1.25 30.54
CA PRO A 154 -16.46 0.85 31.54
C PRO A 154 -17.41 2.01 31.88
#